data_AF-A0A3G6TIF6-F1
#
_entry.id   AF-A0A3G6TIF6-F1
#
_cell.length_a   1.000
_cell.length_b   1.000
_cell.length_c   1.000
_cell.angle_alpha   90.00
_cell.angle_beta   90.00
_cell.angle_gamma   90.00
#
_symmetry.space_group_name_H-M   'P 1'
#
loop_
_entity.id
_entity.type
_entity.pdbx_description
1 polymer ?
#
loop_
_entity_poly.entity_id
_entity_poly.type
_entity_poly.pdbx_seq_one_letter_code
_entity_poly.pdbx_strand_id
1 'polypeptide(L)'
;MLSELLKIYPDLQKAYDYPEDYKKDCMPNVRTIKGFSGLLSPTIFYVTSVIKDDYPYIGFSFNCPWDVEHDLGFMVHKDRVVEIGDAALAFDISAAENDAELNKNIPDN
;
A
#
# COMPACT_ATOMS: atom_id res chain seq x y z
N MET A 1 3.11 5.52 5.15
CA MET A 1 2.58 5.11 3.84
C MET A 1 3.56 5.36 2.70
N LEU A 2 3.71 6.58 2.16
CA LEU A 2 4.57 6.83 0.98
C LEU A 2 6.06 6.50 1.20
N SER A 3 6.57 6.64 2.42
CA SER A 3 7.94 6.20 2.75
C SER A 3 8.13 4.69 2.65
N GLU A 4 7.09 3.90 2.92
CA GLU A 4 7.14 2.43 2.78
C GLU A 4 7.02 2.03 1.31
N LEU A 5 6.13 2.68 0.55
CA LEU A 5 6.07 2.51 -0.91
C LEU A 5 7.44 2.80 -1.54
N LEU A 6 8.10 3.89 -1.15
CA LEU A 6 9.42 4.27 -1.70
C LEU A 6 10.47 3.17 -1.53
N LYS A 7 10.41 2.39 -0.44
CA LYS A 7 11.36 1.30 -0.19
C LYS A 7 11.15 0.14 -1.16
N ILE A 8 9.90 -0.20 -1.46
CA ILE A 8 9.57 -1.35 -2.32
C ILE A 8 9.44 -0.99 -3.80
N TYR A 9 9.27 0.29 -4.12
CA TYR A 9 9.01 0.76 -5.48
C TYR A 9 10.04 0.30 -6.53
N PRO A 10 11.37 0.25 -6.23
CA PRO A 10 12.34 -0.30 -7.17
C PRO A 10 12.12 -1.78 -7.49
N ASP A 11 11.61 -2.56 -6.53
CA ASP A 11 11.31 -3.97 -6.75
C ASP A 11 9.98 -4.15 -7.50
N LEU A 12 8.98 -3.29 -7.25
CA LEU A 12 7.79 -3.20 -8.09
C LEU A 12 8.17 -2.88 -9.54
N GLN A 13 9.04 -1.90 -9.78
CA GLN A 13 9.52 -1.54 -11.12
C GLN A 13 10.16 -2.74 -11.84
N LYS A 14 10.92 -3.59 -11.12
CA LYS A 14 11.51 -4.81 -11.69
C LYS A 14 10.46 -5.88 -11.97
N ALA A 15 9.42 -5.97 -11.16
CA ALA A 15 8.35 -6.95 -11.34
C ALA A 15 7.48 -6.63 -12.56
N TYR A 16 7.15 -5.36 -12.78
CA TYR A 16 6.43 -4.91 -13.98
C TYR A 16 7.31 -4.94 -15.24
N ASP A 17 8.62 -4.72 -15.11
CA ASP A 17 9.63 -4.81 -16.18
C ASP A 17 9.26 -4.06 -17.47
N TYR A 18 8.71 -2.85 -17.31
CA TYR A 18 8.30 -2.04 -18.45
C TYR A 18 9.50 -1.57 -19.30
N PRO A 19 9.35 -1.52 -20.64
CA PRO A 19 10.31 -0.87 -21.53
C PRO A 19 10.63 0.56 -21.07
N GLU A 20 11.88 1.01 -21.20
CA GLU A 20 12.33 2.28 -20.62
C GLU A 20 11.57 3.51 -21.13
N ASP A 21 11.10 3.50 -22.38
CA ASP A 21 10.24 4.55 -22.94
C ASP A 21 8.88 4.59 -22.25
N TYR A 22 8.22 3.44 -22.06
CA TYR A 22 6.94 3.37 -21.36
C TYR A 22 7.09 3.66 -19.86
N LYS A 23 8.10 3.07 -19.22
CA LYS A 23 8.43 3.24 -17.80
C LYS A 23 8.66 4.70 -17.43
N LYS A 24 9.32 5.48 -18.29
CA LYS A 24 9.56 6.91 -18.02
C LYS A 24 8.27 7.69 -17.80
N ASP A 25 7.21 7.30 -18.50
CA ASP A 25 5.92 8.00 -18.46
C ASP A 25 4.98 7.41 -17.39
N CYS A 26 4.96 6.08 -17.22
CA CYS A 26 4.02 5.40 -16.31
C CYS A 26 4.61 5.04 -14.93
N MET A 27 5.91 4.81 -14.83
CA MET A 27 6.55 4.30 -13.61
C MET A 27 7.98 4.86 -13.43
N PRO A 28 8.16 6.20 -13.42
CA PRO A 28 9.48 6.82 -13.41
C PRO A 28 10.24 6.51 -12.13
N ASN A 29 11.57 6.56 -12.17
CA ASN A 29 12.38 6.36 -10.97
C ASN A 29 12.10 7.44 -9.91
N VAL A 30 11.61 7.02 -8.73
CA VAL A 30 11.32 7.90 -7.60
C VAL A 30 12.39 7.73 -6.52
N ARG A 31 13.00 8.83 -6.07
CA ARG A 31 14.06 8.83 -5.04
C ARG A 31 13.64 9.44 -3.71
N THR A 32 12.52 10.16 -3.68
CA THR A 32 11.97 10.80 -2.49
C THR A 32 10.46 10.70 -2.53
N ILE A 33 9.79 10.77 -1.38
CA ILE A 33 8.32 10.71 -1.31
C ILE A 33 7.62 11.78 -2.17
N LYS A 34 8.28 12.93 -2.40
CA LYS A 34 7.74 14.00 -3.25
C LYS A 34 7.65 13.58 -4.72
N GLY A 35 8.45 12.62 -5.17
CA GLY A 35 8.43 12.14 -6.55
C GLY A 35 7.20 11.30 -6.89
N PHE A 36 6.37 10.91 -5.91
CA PHE A 36 5.04 10.35 -6.17
C PHE A 36 3.97 11.42 -6.49
N SER A 37 4.30 12.71 -6.37
CA SER A 37 3.39 13.79 -6.73
C SER A 37 3.03 13.69 -8.21
N GLY A 38 1.73 13.70 -8.51
CA GLY A 38 1.21 13.52 -9.87
C GLY A 38 1.14 12.07 -10.35
N LEU A 39 1.70 11.11 -9.60
CA LEU A 39 1.55 9.67 -9.90
C LEU A 39 0.41 9.02 -9.11
N LEU A 40 0.10 9.52 -7.92
CA LEU A 40 -0.90 8.92 -7.05
C LEU A 40 -2.05 9.88 -6.79
N SER A 41 -3.28 9.40 -6.94
CA SER A 41 -4.48 10.13 -6.54
C SER A 41 -5.31 9.25 -5.61
N PRO A 42 -5.67 9.70 -4.39
CA PRO A 42 -6.51 8.91 -3.50
C PRO A 42 -7.89 8.72 -4.12
N THR A 43 -8.43 7.51 -4.02
CA THR A 43 -9.76 7.17 -4.58
C THR A 43 -10.77 6.96 -3.46
N ILE A 44 -10.49 6.01 -2.57
CA ILE A 44 -11.36 5.57 -1.50
C ILE A 44 -10.52 5.13 -0.30
N PHE A 45 -11.09 5.26 0.90
CA PHE A 45 -10.57 4.59 2.08
C PHE A 45 -11.68 3.75 2.71
N TYR A 46 -11.27 2.63 3.30
CA TYR A 46 -12.14 1.67 3.97
C TYR A 46 -11.78 1.65 5.45
N VAL A 47 -12.78 1.82 6.31
CA VAL A 47 -12.64 1.53 7.74
C VAL A 47 -13.06 0.09 7.94
N THR A 48 -12.13 -0.77 8.36
CA THR A 48 -12.41 -2.21 8.50
C THR A 48 -13.10 -2.52 9.83
N SER A 49 -13.71 -3.70 9.92
CA SER A 49 -14.28 -4.23 11.17
C SER A 49 -13.24 -4.84 12.11
N VAL A 50 -11.98 -4.99 11.67
CA VAL A 50 -10.90 -5.57 12.47
C VAL A 50 -10.35 -4.49 13.39
N ILE A 51 -10.41 -4.71 14.71
CA ILE A 51 -9.96 -3.76 15.73
C ILE A 51 -8.75 -4.34 16.47
N LYS A 52 -7.72 -3.51 16.63
CA LYS A 52 -6.52 -3.80 17.44
C LYS A 52 -6.11 -2.55 18.22
N ASP A 53 -5.86 -2.73 19.51
CA ASP A 53 -5.53 -1.66 20.46
C ASP A 53 -6.56 -0.50 20.49
N ASP A 54 -7.85 -0.79 20.34
CA ASP A 54 -8.95 0.19 20.21
C ASP A 54 -8.95 1.03 18.92
N TYR A 55 -8.13 0.69 17.92
CA TYR A 55 -8.15 1.34 16.60
C TYR A 55 -8.52 0.33 15.49
N PRO A 56 -9.38 0.72 14.53
CA PRO A 56 -9.60 -0.07 13.33
C PRO A 56 -8.36 -0.03 12.43
N TYR A 57 -8.24 -1.04 11.57
CA TYR A 57 -7.38 -0.91 10.40
C TYR A 57 -8.08 -0.04 9.35
N ILE A 58 -7.29 0.69 8.58
CA ILE A 58 -7.77 1.54 7.50
C ILE A 58 -7.09 1.10 6.21
N GLY A 59 -7.90 0.71 5.22
CA GLY A 59 -7.42 0.47 3.88
C GLY A 59 -7.49 1.74 3.05
N PHE A 60 -6.48 2.01 2.22
CA PHE A 60 -6.47 3.14 1.29
C PHE A 60 -6.23 2.63 -0.13
N SER A 61 -7.04 3.09 -1.08
CA SER A 61 -6.83 2.88 -2.50
C SER A 61 -6.40 4.18 -3.18
N PHE A 62 -5.51 4.02 -4.17
CA PHE A 62 -4.97 5.10 -4.98
C PHE A 62 -4.97 4.68 -6.45
N ASN A 63 -5.38 5.58 -7.33
CA ASN A 63 -5.08 5.44 -8.74
C ASN A 63 -3.57 5.51 -8.95
N CYS A 64 -3.05 4.71 -9.89
CA CYS A 64 -1.65 4.80 -10.31
C CYS A 64 -1.45 4.58 -11.82
N PRO A 65 -0.49 5.25 -12.46
CA PRO A 65 -0.29 5.16 -13.91
C PRO A 65 0.36 3.85 -14.37
N TRP A 66 1.03 3.11 -13.48
CA TRP A 66 1.70 1.86 -13.83
C TRP A 66 0.79 0.64 -13.81
N ASP A 67 -0.39 0.72 -13.19
CA ASP A 67 -1.38 -0.36 -13.19
C ASP A 67 -2.79 0.22 -13.14
N VAL A 68 -3.30 0.57 -14.32
CA VAL A 68 -4.61 1.23 -14.45
C VAL A 68 -5.79 0.26 -14.31
N GLU A 69 -5.54 -1.05 -14.29
CA GLU A 69 -6.55 -2.08 -14.11
C GLU A 69 -6.73 -2.41 -12.63
N HIS A 70 -5.63 -2.51 -11.88
CA HIS A 70 -5.65 -2.98 -10.48
C HIS A 70 -5.37 -1.88 -9.46
N ASP A 71 -4.82 -0.73 -9.87
CA ASP A 71 -4.50 0.40 -9.00
C ASP A 71 -3.59 0.00 -7.81
N LEU A 72 -3.46 0.87 -6.80
CA LEU A 72 -2.59 0.65 -5.64
C LEU A 72 -3.41 0.65 -4.34
N GLY A 73 -3.18 -0.35 -3.49
CA GLY A 73 -3.80 -0.46 -2.17
C GLY A 73 -2.77 -0.50 -1.03
N PHE A 74 -3.20 0.03 0.12
CA PHE A 74 -2.48 -0.03 1.37
C PHE A 74 -3.41 -0.53 2.46
N MET A 75 -2.90 -1.42 3.32
CA MET A 75 -3.49 -1.70 4.62
C MET A 75 -2.67 -0.99 5.71
N VAL A 76 -3.32 -0.20 6.56
CA VAL A 76 -2.66 0.65 7.57
C VAL A 76 -3.31 0.41 8.95
N HIS A 77 -2.48 0.37 9.99
CA HIS A 77 -2.94 0.41 11.39
C HIS A 77 -2.19 1.51 12.13
N LYS A 78 -2.93 2.49 12.66
CA LYS A 78 -2.39 3.72 13.26
C LYS A 78 -1.43 4.43 12.28
N ASP A 79 -0.14 4.43 12.57
CA ASP A 79 0.94 5.06 11.80
C ASP A 79 1.77 4.07 10.96
N ARG A 80 1.48 2.76 11.05
CA ARG A 80 2.22 1.70 10.38
C ARG A 80 1.48 1.19 9.14
N VAL A 81 2.23 1.01 8.06
CA VAL A 81 1.76 0.24 6.90
C VAL A 81 1.92 -1.25 7.22
N VAL A 82 0.81 -1.98 7.16
CA VAL A 82 0.77 -3.42 7.36
C VAL A 82 1.18 -4.11 6.07
N GLU A 83 0.58 -3.71 4.96
CA GLU A 83 0.81 -4.33 3.65
C GLU A 83 0.56 -3.32 2.52
N ILE A 84 1.22 -3.55 1.37
CA ILE A 84 1.05 -2.80 0.13
C ILE A 84 0.78 -3.83 -0.99
N GLY A 85 -0.25 -3.58 -1.79
CA GLY A 85 -0.69 -4.47 -2.86
C GLY A 85 -1.49 -3.71 -3.91
N ASP A 86 -2.31 -4.41 -4.69
CA ASP A 86 -3.29 -3.77 -5.55
C ASP A 86 -4.42 -3.10 -4.75
N ALA A 87 -5.34 -2.40 -5.41
CA ALA A 87 -6.45 -1.74 -4.74
C ALA A 87 -7.39 -2.71 -3.99
N ALA A 88 -7.40 -4.01 -4.31
CA ALA A 88 -8.24 -4.98 -3.62
C ALA A 88 -7.79 -5.20 -2.16
N LEU A 89 -6.48 -5.11 -1.90
CA LEU A 89 -5.92 -5.12 -0.54
C LEU A 89 -6.58 -4.08 0.38
N ALA A 90 -7.03 -2.94 -0.17
CA ALA A 90 -7.63 -1.89 0.64
C ALA A 90 -8.98 -2.29 1.26
N PHE A 91 -9.71 -3.26 0.70
CA PHE A 91 -10.97 -3.75 1.26
C PHE A 91 -10.93 -5.20 1.72
N ASP A 92 -9.93 -5.98 1.31
CA ASP A 92 -9.70 -7.33 1.83
C ASP A 92 -9.16 -7.26 3.28
N ILE A 93 -9.96 -7.78 4.22
CA ILE A 93 -9.61 -7.75 5.65
C ILE A 93 -8.56 -8.78 6.04
N SER A 94 -8.17 -9.70 5.15
CA SER A 94 -7.22 -10.78 5.44
C SER A 94 -5.87 -10.25 5.98
N ALA A 95 -5.35 -9.18 5.39
CA ALA A 95 -4.12 -8.53 5.86
C ALA A 95 -4.26 -7.94 7.27
N ALA A 96 -5.43 -7.39 7.60
CA ALA A 96 -5.74 -6.87 8.92
C ALA A 96 -5.90 -7.99 9.95
N GLU A 97 -6.59 -9.07 9.60
CA GLU A 97 -6.77 -10.25 10.46
C GLU A 97 -5.42 -10.91 10.79
N ASN A 98 -4.61 -11.17 9.77
CA ASN A 98 -3.27 -11.74 9.94
C ASN A 98 -2.39 -10.90 10.87
N ASP A 99 -2.38 -9.57 10.70
CA ASP A 99 -1.60 -8.67 11.56
C ASP A 99 -2.15 -8.56 12.99
N ALA A 100 -3.47 -8.68 13.16
CA ALA A 100 -4.11 -8.69 14.47
C ALA A 100 -3.79 -9.98 15.24
N GLU A 101 -3.67 -11.12 14.54
CA GLU A 101 -3.33 -12.41 15.14
C GLU A 101 -1.85 -12.54 15.52
N LEU A 102 -0.93 -11.96 14.74
CA LEU A 102 0.51 -11.97 15.07
C LEU A 102 0.80 -11.43 16.47
N ASN A 103 0.00 -10.48 16.97
CA ASN A 103 0.17 -9.90 18.30
C ASN A 103 -0.50 -10.70 19.44
N LYS A 104 -1.44 -11.62 19.15
CA LYS A 104 -2.01 -12.50 20.20
C LYS A 104 -0.98 -13.51 20.73
N ASN A 105 0.10 -13.74 19.98
CA ASN A 105 1.14 -14.71 20.31
C ASN A 105 2.33 -14.11 21.08
N ILE A 106 2.28 -12.82 21.43
CA ILE A 106 3.27 -12.18 22.29
C ILE A 106 2.63 -12.06 23.68
N PRO A 107 3.01 -12.90 24.67
CA PRO A 107 2.45 -12.79 26.02
C PRO A 107 2.82 -11.43 26.62
N ASP A 108 1.86 -10.81 27.29
CA ASP A 108 2.07 -9.62 28.11
C ASP A 108 3.15 -9.94 29.15
N ASN A 109 4.28 -9.23 29.08
CA ASN A 109 5.35 -9.27 30.10
C ASN A 109 4.97 -8.40 31.31
#